data_AF-A0A7Z9C1P0-F1
#
_entry.id   AF-A0A7Z9C1P0-F1
#
_cell.length_a   1.000
_cell.length_b   1.000
_cell.length_c   1.000
_cell.angle_alpha   90.00
_cell.angle_beta   90.00
_cell.angle_gamma   90.00
#
_symmetry.space_group_name_H-M   'P 1'
#
loop_
_entity.id
_entity.type
_entity.pdbx_description
1 polymer ?
#
loop_
_entity_poly.entity_id
_entity_poly.type
_entity_poly.pdbx_seq_one_letter_code
_entity_poly.pdbx_strand_id
1 'polypeptide(L)'
;MNLVNKKNIFSNFKTYGKYLWNRPLLPEKRFVIFGRGRSGSTLLVSLLNTHSQIYCDGEILHDWVSFPRLQINVCASRCQRPVYGFKLLSYQMRDIQPIINSTQFLTNLYQHGYQIIYLRRRNLLTHAFSNINARQQKFHHQSSQGTIQNHKIYVDYQTLINWIEHSEQLEQYEHKIIQNLPCLSLIYEDHLLTPESQQKTADQIFNWLDLPPESVTTNFVKLMPSDLSKRIVNYEELVTKLQQTRYARFLENPN
;
A
#
# COMPACT_ATOMS: atom_id res chain seq x y z
N MET A 1 7.77 -24.36 -8.53
CA MET A 1 6.56 -24.21 -7.68
C MET A 1 6.86 -24.86 -6.33
N ASN A 2 7.21 -24.05 -5.31
CA ASN A 2 7.72 -24.53 -4.02
C ASN A 2 6.65 -25.30 -3.20
N LEU A 3 7.10 -26.24 -2.37
CA LEU A 3 6.27 -27.07 -1.48
C LEU A 3 5.34 -26.26 -0.54
N VAL A 4 5.75 -25.04 -0.18
CA VAL A 4 4.94 -24.09 0.61
C VAL A 4 3.68 -23.66 -0.14
N ASN A 5 3.77 -23.42 -1.45
CA ASN A 5 2.59 -23.07 -2.27
C ASN A 5 1.58 -24.23 -2.32
N LYS A 6 2.04 -25.49 -2.38
CA LYS A 6 1.13 -26.65 -2.43
C LYS A 6 0.29 -26.80 -1.16
N LYS A 7 0.86 -26.61 0.05
CA LYS A 7 0.08 -26.69 1.31
C LYS A 7 -0.95 -25.56 1.44
N ASN A 8 -0.60 -24.34 1.04
CA ASN A 8 -1.53 -23.21 1.08
C ASN A 8 -2.70 -23.37 0.09
N ILE A 9 -2.46 -24.00 -1.07
CA ILE A 9 -3.50 -24.26 -2.08
C ILE A 9 -4.63 -25.14 -1.51
N PHE A 10 -4.32 -26.31 -0.93
CA PHE A 10 -5.33 -27.24 -0.40
C PHE A 10 -6.12 -26.66 0.79
N SER A 11 -5.44 -25.94 1.69
CA SER A 11 -6.06 -25.21 2.81
C SER A 11 -7.11 -24.19 2.33
N ASN A 12 -6.78 -23.47 1.26
CA ASN A 12 -7.66 -22.46 0.68
C ASN A 12 -8.91 -23.08 0.06
N PHE A 13 -8.82 -24.23 -0.62
CA PHE A 13 -9.97 -24.90 -1.22
C PHE A 13 -11.06 -25.29 -0.21
N LYS A 14 -10.68 -25.84 0.96
CA LYS A 14 -11.67 -26.17 2.01
C LYS A 14 -12.37 -24.91 2.53
N THR A 15 -11.60 -23.85 2.71
CA THR A 15 -12.12 -22.55 3.16
C THR A 15 -13.10 -21.95 2.14
N TYR A 16 -12.74 -22.00 0.86
CA TYR A 16 -13.56 -21.57 -0.26
C TYR A 16 -14.85 -22.37 -0.38
N GLY A 17 -14.78 -23.70 -0.27
CA GLY A 17 -15.96 -24.56 -0.27
C GLY A 17 -16.91 -24.23 0.88
N LYS A 18 -16.39 -24.04 2.09
CA LYS A 18 -17.20 -23.64 3.26
C LYS A 18 -17.87 -22.28 3.05
N TYR A 19 -17.15 -21.30 2.49
CA TYR A 19 -17.72 -19.98 2.18
C TYR A 19 -18.84 -20.08 1.15
N LEU A 20 -18.64 -20.81 0.05
CA LEU A 20 -19.63 -20.97 -1.01
C LEU A 20 -20.88 -21.74 -0.52
N TRP A 21 -20.71 -22.66 0.42
CA TRP A 21 -21.80 -23.38 1.07
C TRP A 21 -22.60 -22.49 2.03
N ASN A 22 -21.92 -21.80 2.94
CA ASN A 22 -22.58 -20.99 3.98
C ASN A 22 -23.11 -19.65 3.47
N ARG A 23 -22.49 -19.09 2.42
CA ARG A 23 -22.77 -17.76 1.85
C ARG A 23 -23.00 -16.70 2.93
N PRO A 24 -22.04 -16.51 3.85
CA PRO A 24 -22.19 -15.53 4.91
C PRO A 24 -22.39 -14.13 4.33
N LEU A 25 -23.22 -13.33 5.00
CA LEU A 25 -23.40 -11.93 4.65
C LEU A 25 -22.06 -11.20 4.78
N LEU A 26 -21.79 -10.32 3.82
CA LEU A 26 -20.64 -9.43 3.86
C LEU A 26 -21.01 -8.14 4.62
N PRO A 27 -20.05 -7.47 5.25
CA PRO A 27 -20.27 -6.14 5.81
C PRO A 27 -20.89 -5.20 4.78
N GLU A 28 -21.86 -4.40 5.21
CA GLU A 28 -22.61 -3.51 4.32
C GLU A 28 -21.67 -2.53 3.62
N LYS A 29 -20.81 -1.86 4.40
CA LYS A 29 -19.82 -0.90 3.93
C LYS A 29 -18.48 -1.58 3.74
N ARG A 30 -17.92 -1.44 2.54
CA ARG A 30 -16.65 -2.03 2.16
C ARG A 30 -15.79 -1.06 1.39
N PHE A 31 -14.48 -1.10 1.59
CA PHE A 31 -13.55 -0.30 0.81
C PHE A 31 -12.27 -1.05 0.46
N VAL A 32 -11.55 -0.53 -0.53
CA VAL A 32 -10.21 -0.99 -0.91
C VAL A 32 -9.26 0.19 -1.00
N ILE A 33 -8.10 0.09 -0.32
CA ILE A 33 -6.99 1.03 -0.49
C ILE A 33 -6.13 0.51 -1.63
N PHE A 34 -6.24 1.15 -2.79
CA PHE A 34 -5.49 0.85 -3.99
C PHE A 34 -4.29 1.80 -4.13
N GLY A 35 -3.15 1.29 -4.58
CA GLY A 35 -1.95 2.09 -4.84
C GLY A 35 -0.70 1.22 -4.97
N ARG A 36 0.48 1.81 -4.77
CA ARG A 36 1.76 1.07 -4.75
C ARG A 36 2.31 0.89 -3.34
N GLY A 37 3.27 -0.03 -3.21
CA GLY A 37 4.04 -0.18 -1.97
C GLY A 37 4.73 1.13 -1.58
N ARG A 38 4.93 1.35 -0.27
CA ARG A 38 5.61 2.54 0.29
C ARG A 38 4.97 3.91 -0.02
N SER A 39 3.69 3.91 -0.38
CA SER A 39 2.83 5.10 -0.53
C SER A 39 2.20 5.63 0.77
N GLY A 40 2.52 5.03 1.92
CA GLY A 40 1.86 5.36 3.20
C GLY A 40 0.62 4.53 3.50
N SER A 41 0.25 3.59 2.63
CA SER A 41 -0.91 2.72 2.79
C SER A 41 -0.95 1.94 4.11
N THR A 42 0.20 1.51 4.63
CA THR A 42 0.27 0.79 5.93
C THR A 42 -0.03 1.73 7.11
N LEU A 43 0.41 2.99 7.03
CA LEU A 43 0.06 4.02 7.99
C LEU A 43 -1.45 4.29 7.95
N LEU A 44 -2.03 4.45 6.75
CA LEU A 44 -3.47 4.64 6.60
C LEU A 44 -4.28 3.47 7.18
N VAL A 45 -3.90 2.23 6.89
CA VAL A 45 -4.53 1.03 7.49
C VAL A 45 -4.45 1.08 9.03
N SER A 46 -3.30 1.45 9.59
CA SER A 46 -3.14 1.59 11.05
C SER A 46 -4.07 2.65 11.65
N LEU A 47 -4.21 3.80 11.00
CA LEU A 47 -5.08 4.88 11.45
C LEU A 47 -6.55 4.45 11.40
N LEU A 48 -6.99 3.88 10.27
CA LEU A 48 -8.38 3.44 10.09
C LEU A 48 -8.78 2.32 11.07
N ASN A 49 -7.84 1.44 11.42
CA ASN A 49 -8.07 0.38 12.41
C ASN A 49 -8.22 0.87 13.86
N THR A 50 -7.99 2.17 14.14
CA THR A 50 -8.31 2.74 15.45
C THR A 50 -9.79 3.06 15.61
N HIS A 51 -10.53 3.23 14.50
CA HIS A 51 -11.95 3.54 14.53
C HIS A 51 -12.77 2.30 14.94
N SER A 52 -13.67 2.46 15.91
CA SER A 52 -14.41 1.37 16.54
C SER A 52 -15.27 0.53 15.58
N GLN A 53 -15.68 1.11 14.44
CA GLN A 53 -16.51 0.44 13.43
C GLN A 53 -15.76 -0.07 12.20
N ILE A 54 -14.44 0.13 12.10
CA ILE A 54 -13.66 -0.26 10.93
C ILE A 54 -12.76 -1.45 11.28
N TYR A 55 -12.71 -2.43 10.39
CA TYR A 55 -11.62 -3.39 10.33
C TYR A 55 -11.05 -3.38 8.92
N CYS A 56 -9.79 -3.00 8.80
CA CYS A 56 -9.05 -2.93 7.55
C CYS A 56 -7.89 -3.92 7.56
N ASP A 57 -7.99 -4.96 6.73
CA ASP A 57 -6.88 -5.87 6.52
C ASP A 57 -5.71 -5.19 5.81
N GLY A 58 -4.52 -5.75 5.99
CA GLY A 58 -3.35 -5.42 5.20
C GLY A 58 -3.41 -6.01 3.78
N GLU A 59 -2.31 -6.60 3.36
CA GLU A 59 -2.13 -7.16 2.01
C GLU A 59 -2.67 -8.59 1.90
N ILE A 60 -3.98 -8.76 1.77
CA ILE A 60 -4.60 -10.10 1.72
C ILE A 60 -4.29 -10.89 0.43
N LEU A 61 -3.73 -10.23 -0.58
CA LEU A 61 -3.26 -10.82 -1.84
C LEU A 61 -1.73 -10.72 -2.00
N HIS A 62 -0.99 -10.59 -0.88
CA HIS A 62 0.48 -10.56 -0.87
C HIS A 62 1.09 -11.84 -1.46
N ASP A 63 0.51 -12.98 -1.09
CA ASP A 63 0.88 -14.30 -1.61
C ASP A 63 -0.10 -14.74 -2.70
N TRP A 64 0.39 -15.55 -3.64
CA TRP A 64 -0.44 -16.10 -4.71
C TRP A 64 -1.64 -16.90 -4.16
N VAL A 65 -2.83 -16.66 -4.70
CA VAL A 65 -4.04 -17.44 -4.41
C VAL A 65 -4.77 -17.81 -5.69
N SER A 66 -5.43 -18.96 -5.72
CA SER A 66 -6.09 -19.46 -6.93
C SER A 66 -7.33 -18.64 -7.33
N PHE A 67 -8.03 -18.05 -6.37
CA PHE A 67 -9.26 -17.29 -6.62
C PHE A 67 -9.24 -15.97 -5.84
N PRO A 68 -8.56 -14.91 -6.34
CA PRO A 68 -8.41 -13.64 -5.62
C PRO A 68 -9.74 -13.01 -5.18
N ARG A 69 -10.77 -13.04 -6.03
CA ARG A 69 -12.09 -12.50 -5.70
C ARG A 69 -12.75 -13.25 -4.54
N LEU A 70 -12.59 -14.57 -4.49
CA LEU A 70 -13.13 -15.41 -3.44
C LEU A 70 -12.35 -15.24 -2.14
N GLN A 71 -11.03 -15.09 -2.22
CA GLN A 71 -10.19 -14.76 -1.07
C GLN A 71 -10.63 -13.43 -0.43
N ILE A 72 -10.87 -12.39 -1.23
CA ILE A 72 -11.39 -11.10 -0.73
C ILE A 72 -12.71 -11.29 0.02
N ASN A 73 -13.64 -12.07 -0.55
CA ASN A 73 -14.93 -12.35 0.09
C ASN A 73 -14.81 -13.15 1.39
N VAL A 74 -13.90 -14.12 1.44
CA VAL A 74 -13.61 -14.90 2.65
C VAL A 74 -13.04 -14.03 3.76
N CYS A 75 -12.11 -13.13 3.44
CA CYS A 75 -11.59 -12.18 4.43
C CYS A 75 -12.70 -11.23 4.90
N ALA A 76 -13.48 -10.66 3.98
CA ALA A 76 -14.59 -9.78 4.31
C ALA A 76 -15.64 -10.46 5.21
N SER A 77 -15.96 -11.74 4.97
CA SER A 77 -16.97 -12.44 5.77
C SER A 77 -16.49 -12.85 7.17
N ARG A 78 -15.21 -12.67 7.49
CA ARG A 78 -14.68 -12.85 8.84
C ARG A 78 -14.72 -11.55 9.65
N CYS A 79 -15.01 -10.43 9.00
CA CYS A 79 -15.13 -9.14 9.66
C CYS A 79 -16.30 -9.16 10.64
N GLN A 80 -16.04 -8.73 11.87
CA GLN A 80 -17.06 -8.57 12.92
C GLN A 80 -17.42 -7.10 13.14
N ARG A 81 -16.80 -6.18 12.37
CA ARG A 81 -17.07 -4.75 12.40
C ARG A 81 -18.03 -4.36 11.27
N PRO A 82 -18.81 -3.28 11.42
CA PRO A 82 -19.73 -2.80 10.38
C PRO A 82 -19.06 -2.48 9.04
N VAL A 83 -17.79 -2.05 9.06
CA VAL A 83 -17.05 -1.67 7.87
C VAL A 83 -15.82 -2.54 7.67
N TYR A 84 -15.65 -3.06 6.46
CA TYR A 84 -14.48 -3.85 6.08
C TYR A 84 -13.64 -3.19 5.00
N GLY A 85 -12.35 -3.06 5.26
CA GLY A 85 -11.35 -2.57 4.33
C GLY A 85 -10.28 -3.62 4.04
N PHE A 86 -9.56 -3.45 2.93
CA PHE A 86 -8.28 -4.12 2.75
C PHE A 86 -7.36 -3.31 1.84
N LYS A 87 -6.07 -3.64 1.87
CA LYS A 87 -5.07 -3.04 1.00
C LYS A 87 -4.80 -3.91 -0.22
N LEU A 88 -4.86 -3.29 -1.41
CA LEU A 88 -4.54 -3.91 -2.69
C LEU A 88 -3.45 -3.11 -3.39
N LEU A 89 -2.26 -3.70 -3.51
CA LEU A 89 -1.15 -3.03 -4.17
C LEU A 89 -1.06 -3.43 -5.64
N SER A 90 -0.76 -2.47 -6.52
CA SER A 90 -0.73 -2.64 -7.98
C SER A 90 0.18 -3.80 -8.43
N TYR A 91 1.34 -3.99 -7.79
CA TYR A 91 2.23 -5.13 -8.06
C TYR A 91 1.58 -6.49 -7.73
N GLN A 92 0.62 -6.56 -6.79
CA GLN A 92 -0.05 -7.82 -6.48
C GLN A 92 -0.95 -8.25 -7.63
N MET A 93 -1.61 -7.29 -8.29
CA MET A 93 -2.43 -7.59 -9.46
C MET A 93 -1.56 -7.94 -10.68
N ARG A 94 -0.46 -7.19 -10.88
CA ARG A 94 0.43 -7.34 -12.04
C ARG A 94 1.33 -8.57 -11.94
N ASP A 95 2.02 -8.74 -10.81
CA ASP A 95 3.16 -9.65 -10.67
C ASP A 95 2.83 -10.89 -9.83
N ILE A 96 2.02 -10.74 -8.77
CA ILE A 96 1.71 -11.87 -7.86
C ILE A 96 0.54 -12.70 -8.36
N GLN A 97 -0.61 -12.09 -8.69
CA GLN A 97 -1.85 -12.77 -9.07
C GLN A 97 -2.08 -12.86 -10.60
N PRO A 98 -1.08 -12.49 -11.42
CA PRO A 98 -1.20 -11.91 -12.77
C PRO A 98 -2.64 -11.77 -13.33
N ILE A 99 -3.37 -10.77 -12.83
CA ILE A 99 -4.76 -10.52 -13.20
C ILE A 99 -4.81 -9.93 -14.61
N ILE A 100 -5.19 -10.77 -15.58
CA ILE A 100 -5.25 -10.46 -17.02
C ILE A 100 -5.99 -9.14 -17.29
N ASN A 101 -7.17 -8.96 -16.70
CA ASN A 101 -7.95 -7.73 -16.84
C ASN A 101 -8.04 -6.99 -15.49
N SER A 102 -6.97 -6.26 -15.17
CA SER A 102 -6.82 -5.52 -13.92
C SER A 102 -7.87 -4.41 -13.76
N THR A 103 -8.21 -3.70 -14.85
CA THR A 103 -9.29 -2.69 -14.84
C THR A 103 -10.62 -3.34 -14.47
N GLN A 104 -11.02 -4.41 -15.17
CA GLN A 104 -12.26 -5.11 -14.88
C GLN A 104 -12.29 -5.68 -13.46
N PHE A 105 -11.14 -6.14 -12.95
CA PHE A 105 -11.08 -6.66 -11.58
C PHE A 105 -11.43 -5.60 -10.55
N LEU A 106 -10.87 -4.39 -10.66
CA LEU A 106 -11.18 -3.30 -9.73
C LEU A 106 -12.60 -2.76 -9.95
N THR A 107 -13.06 -2.65 -11.22
CA THR A 107 -14.45 -2.31 -11.55
C THR A 107 -15.44 -3.29 -10.94
N ASN A 108 -15.15 -4.59 -11.00
CA ASN A 108 -15.99 -5.62 -10.39
C ASN A 108 -16.05 -5.45 -8.86
N LEU A 109 -14.94 -5.09 -8.20
CA LEU A 109 -14.97 -4.81 -6.76
C LEU A 109 -15.91 -3.62 -6.46
N TYR A 110 -15.78 -2.54 -7.22
CA TYR A 110 -16.65 -1.37 -7.10
C TYR A 110 -18.12 -1.70 -7.29
N GLN A 111 -18.47 -2.40 -8.37
CA GLN A 111 -19.84 -2.84 -8.65
C GLN A 111 -20.43 -3.77 -7.57
N HIS A 112 -19.58 -4.43 -6.79
CA HIS A 112 -20.00 -5.28 -5.66
C HIS A 112 -19.89 -4.57 -4.30
N GLY A 113 -19.86 -3.24 -4.28
CA GLY A 113 -19.96 -2.42 -3.08
C GLY A 113 -18.65 -2.05 -2.41
N TYR A 114 -17.49 -2.30 -3.03
CA TYR A 114 -16.21 -1.79 -2.51
C TYR A 114 -15.97 -0.37 -3.02
N GLN A 115 -16.04 0.61 -2.15
CA GLN A 115 -15.59 1.95 -2.50
C GLN A 115 -14.05 1.99 -2.61
N ILE A 116 -13.50 2.82 -3.51
CA ILE A 116 -12.07 2.81 -3.80
C ILE A 116 -11.39 4.05 -3.21
N ILE A 117 -10.36 3.83 -2.41
CA ILE A 117 -9.40 4.86 -1.98
C ILE A 117 -8.14 4.68 -2.82
N TYR A 118 -7.78 5.66 -3.64
CA TYR A 118 -6.56 5.62 -4.45
C TYR A 118 -5.46 6.46 -3.82
N LEU A 119 -4.49 5.80 -3.18
CA LEU A 119 -3.38 6.44 -2.47
C LEU A 119 -2.11 6.45 -3.32
N ARG A 120 -1.63 7.67 -3.60
CA ARG A 120 -0.40 7.94 -4.35
C ARG A 120 0.66 8.57 -3.48
N ARG A 121 1.88 8.58 -4.00
CA ARG A 121 3.00 9.33 -3.43
C ARG A 121 3.66 10.12 -4.54
N ARG A 122 3.68 11.44 -4.40
CA ARG A 122 4.10 12.38 -5.44
C ARG A 122 5.61 12.39 -5.59
N ASN A 123 6.36 12.39 -4.48
CA ASN A 123 7.81 12.49 -4.53
C ASN A 123 8.44 11.10 -4.75
N LEU A 124 8.76 10.79 -6.02
CA LEU A 124 9.33 9.50 -6.40
C LEU A 124 10.77 9.29 -5.91
N LEU A 125 11.52 10.36 -5.66
CA LEU A 125 12.88 10.29 -5.11
C LEU A 125 12.86 9.78 -3.66
N THR A 126 12.07 10.42 -2.80
CA THR A 126 11.92 10.00 -1.39
C THR A 126 11.26 8.62 -1.30
N HIS A 127 10.39 8.30 -2.26
CA HIS A 127 9.81 6.97 -2.41
C HIS A 127 10.86 5.91 -2.76
N ALA A 128 11.74 6.18 -3.72
CA ALA A 128 12.82 5.29 -4.13
C ALA A 128 13.79 5.02 -2.97
N PHE A 129 14.24 6.07 -2.27
CA PHE A 129 15.08 5.90 -1.08
C PHE A 129 14.38 5.06 0.01
N SER A 130 13.09 5.30 0.24
CA SER A 130 12.34 4.49 1.20
C SER A 130 12.28 3.01 0.81
N ASN A 131 12.22 2.68 -0.49
CA ASN A 131 12.22 1.30 -0.96
C ASN A 131 13.61 0.66 -0.84
N ILE A 132 14.66 1.38 -1.20
CA ILE A 132 16.06 0.93 -1.08
C ILE A 132 16.38 0.61 0.38
N ASN A 133 16.09 1.54 1.29
CA ASN A 133 16.31 1.34 2.72
C ASN A 133 15.52 0.14 3.27
N ALA A 134 14.23 0.02 2.91
CA ALA A 134 13.40 -1.09 3.38
C ALA A 134 13.91 -2.46 2.90
N ARG A 135 14.42 -2.55 1.67
CA ARG A 135 15.02 -3.79 1.16
C ARG A 135 16.29 -4.13 1.92
N GLN A 136 17.21 -3.18 2.09
CA GLN A 136 18.45 -3.41 2.84
C GLN A 136 18.17 -3.85 4.28
N GLN A 137 17.26 -3.18 5.00
CA GLN A 137 16.89 -3.59 6.36
C GLN A 137 16.31 -5.01 6.42
N LYS A 138 15.47 -5.42 5.45
CA LYS A 138 14.96 -6.80 5.40
C LYS A 138 16.08 -7.83 5.26
N PHE A 139 17.09 -7.56 4.43
CA PHE A 139 18.25 -8.45 4.29
C PHE A 139 19.10 -8.50 5.58
N HIS A 140 19.32 -7.36 6.24
CA HIS A 140 20.08 -7.31 7.49
C HIS A 140 19.34 -7.96 8.68
N HIS A 141 18.01 -7.86 8.75
CA HIS A 141 17.22 -8.56 9.77
C HIS A 141 17.21 -10.08 9.57
N GLN A 142 17.37 -10.57 8.33
CA GLN A 142 17.54 -12.00 8.07
C GLN A 142 18.94 -12.50 8.47
N SER A 143 19.95 -11.63 8.51
CA SER A 143 21.34 -11.99 8.84
C SER A 143 21.75 -11.76 10.29
N SER A 144 20.96 -11.04 11.10
CA SER A 144 21.35 -10.68 12.47
C SER A 144 20.14 -10.49 13.39
N GLN A 145 20.08 -11.28 14.46
CA GLN A 145 19.19 -11.03 15.60
C GLN A 145 19.57 -9.71 16.27
N GLY A 146 18.62 -8.77 16.35
CA GLY A 146 18.60 -7.72 17.37
C GLY A 146 19.52 -6.51 17.15
N THR A 147 18.98 -5.49 16.47
CA THR A 147 19.06 -4.03 16.73
C THR A 147 18.97 -3.28 15.40
N ILE A 148 17.97 -2.42 15.24
CA ILE A 148 17.85 -1.52 14.08
C ILE A 148 18.92 -0.45 14.26
N GLN A 149 20.17 -0.75 13.87
CA GLN A 149 21.23 0.25 13.90
C GLN A 149 20.98 1.32 12.83
N ASN A 150 21.17 2.56 13.24
CA ASN A 150 20.88 3.79 12.52
C ASN A 150 21.91 4.05 11.39
N HIS A 151 22.20 3.04 10.56
CA HIS A 151 23.26 3.12 9.56
C HIS A 151 22.89 4.07 8.42
N LYS A 152 23.87 4.88 8.02
CA LYS A 152 23.82 5.58 6.74
C LYS A 152 23.95 4.54 5.62
N ILE A 153 23.20 4.73 4.54
CA ILE A 153 23.20 3.85 3.39
C ILE A 153 23.97 4.50 2.24
N TYR A 154 24.79 3.72 1.55
CA TYR A 154 25.30 4.12 0.24
C TYR A 154 24.26 3.71 -0.81
N VAL A 155 23.96 4.61 -1.74
CA VAL A 155 22.97 4.36 -2.79
C VAL A 155 23.63 4.51 -4.15
N ASP A 156 23.63 3.42 -4.91
CA ASP A 156 24.03 3.44 -6.32
C ASP A 156 23.06 4.28 -7.16
N TYR A 157 23.59 5.15 -8.01
CA TYR A 157 22.81 6.06 -8.84
C TYR A 157 21.92 5.29 -9.83
N GLN A 158 22.42 4.25 -10.48
CA GLN A 158 21.64 3.49 -11.46
C GLN A 158 20.47 2.77 -10.78
N THR A 159 20.72 2.21 -9.60
CA THR A 159 19.69 1.60 -8.74
C THR A 159 18.60 2.61 -8.38
N LEU A 160 18.99 3.84 -8.02
CA LEU A 160 18.04 4.92 -7.72
C LEU A 160 17.16 5.27 -8.92
N ILE A 161 17.77 5.48 -10.10
CA ILE A 161 17.05 5.81 -11.33
C ILE A 161 16.08 4.68 -11.71
N ASN A 162 16.53 3.43 -11.67
CA ASN A 162 15.68 2.27 -11.97
C ASN A 162 14.44 2.22 -11.07
N TRP A 163 14.56 2.59 -9.79
CA TRP A 163 13.42 2.67 -8.87
C TRP A 163 12.43 3.78 -9.21
N ILE A 164 12.94 4.96 -9.60
CA ILE A 164 12.09 6.08 -10.00
C ILE A 164 11.34 5.71 -11.27
N GLU A 165 12.02 5.17 -12.28
CA GLU A 165 11.43 4.74 -13.55
C GLU A 165 10.38 3.65 -13.36
N HIS A 166 10.69 2.64 -12.54
CA HIS A 166 9.70 1.61 -12.21
C HIS A 166 8.48 2.18 -11.49
N SER A 167 8.68 3.20 -10.65
CA SER A 167 7.57 3.90 -9.99
C SER A 167 6.71 4.66 -10.99
N GLU A 168 7.29 5.33 -11.99
CA GLU A 168 6.55 6.00 -13.06
C GLU A 168 5.75 4.99 -13.91
N GLN A 169 6.34 3.84 -14.25
CA GLN A 169 5.65 2.76 -14.96
C GLN A 169 4.45 2.22 -14.17
N LEU A 170 4.63 2.01 -12.86
CA LEU A 170 3.54 1.61 -11.97
C LEU A 170 2.44 2.67 -11.91
N GLU A 171 2.78 3.96 -11.92
CA GLU A 171 1.79 5.04 -11.96
C GLU A 171 0.95 5.02 -13.23
N GLN A 172 1.58 4.83 -14.38
CA GLN A 172 0.87 4.70 -15.65
C GLN A 172 -0.06 3.49 -15.66
N TYR A 173 0.38 2.38 -15.08
CA TYR A 173 -0.44 1.18 -14.92
C TYR A 173 -1.64 1.42 -14.00
N GLU A 174 -1.42 2.04 -12.83
CA GLU A 174 -2.49 2.40 -11.89
C GLU A 174 -3.50 3.36 -12.50
N HIS A 175 -3.01 4.38 -13.23
CA HIS A 175 -3.87 5.36 -13.89
C HIS A 175 -4.81 4.71 -14.90
N LYS A 176 -4.31 3.77 -15.73
CA LYS A 176 -5.13 3.00 -16.68
C LYS A 176 -6.25 2.19 -16.00
N ILE A 177 -6.00 1.70 -14.79
CA ILE A 177 -6.98 0.94 -14.00
C ILE A 177 -8.05 1.86 -13.40
N ILE A 178 -7.64 3.00 -12.85
CA ILE A 178 -8.51 3.85 -12.02
C ILE A 178 -9.24 4.96 -12.80
N GLN A 179 -8.77 5.34 -13.99
CA GLN A 179 -9.24 6.53 -14.73
C GLN A 179 -10.77 6.64 -14.90
N ASN A 180 -11.50 5.51 -14.94
CA ASN A 180 -12.95 5.48 -15.14
C ASN A 180 -13.71 4.98 -13.90
N LEU A 181 -13.08 5.00 -12.72
CA LEU A 181 -13.67 4.52 -11.48
C LEU A 181 -13.82 5.65 -10.46
N PRO A 182 -15.00 5.81 -9.84
CA PRO A 182 -15.16 6.72 -8.71
C PRO A 182 -14.22 6.30 -7.58
N CYS A 183 -13.33 7.21 -7.18
CA CYS A 183 -12.41 6.97 -6.08
C CYS A 183 -12.16 8.22 -5.25
N LEU A 184 -11.91 8.01 -3.97
CA LEU A 184 -11.31 9.01 -3.10
C LEU A 184 -9.81 9.05 -3.38
N SER A 185 -9.32 10.09 -4.04
CA SER A 185 -7.90 10.23 -4.35
C SER A 185 -7.14 10.89 -3.22
N LEU A 186 -6.10 10.21 -2.73
CA LEU A 186 -5.22 10.69 -1.68
C LEU A 186 -3.78 10.73 -2.17
N ILE A 187 -3.03 11.72 -1.68
CA ILE A 187 -1.61 11.89 -1.92
C ILE A 187 -0.92 11.91 -0.56
N TYR A 188 0.06 11.02 -0.35
CA TYR A 188 0.77 10.83 0.91
C TYR A 188 1.25 12.15 1.53
N GLU A 189 1.90 12.98 0.72
CA GLU A 189 2.51 14.25 1.13
C GLU A 189 1.46 15.23 1.70
N ASP A 190 0.27 15.28 1.10
CA ASP A 190 -0.78 16.22 1.50
C ASP A 190 -1.67 15.66 2.63
N HIS A 191 -1.84 14.33 2.67
CA HIS A 191 -2.89 13.68 3.47
C HIS A 191 -2.37 12.90 4.68
N LEU A 192 -1.12 12.43 4.66
CA LEU A 192 -0.62 11.48 5.67
C LEU A 192 0.69 11.91 6.32
N LEU A 193 1.28 13.03 5.90
CA LEU A 193 2.61 13.42 6.32
C LEU A 193 2.67 13.90 7.78
N THR A 194 1.65 14.64 8.23
CA THR A 194 1.57 15.22 9.58
C THR A 194 0.40 14.62 10.38
N PRO A 195 0.47 14.56 11.73
CA PRO A 195 -0.66 14.11 12.55
C PRO A 195 -1.96 14.86 12.27
N GLU A 196 -1.87 16.16 12.01
CA GLU A 196 -3.04 16.97 11.64
C GLU A 196 -3.65 16.54 10.30
N SER A 197 -2.83 16.34 9.26
CA SER A 197 -3.29 15.82 7.97
C SER A 197 -3.88 14.42 8.08
N GLN A 198 -3.32 13.58 8.96
CA GLN A 198 -3.79 12.22 9.22
C GLN A 198 -5.18 12.21 9.83
N GLN A 199 -5.44 13.03 10.86
CA GLN A 199 -6.79 13.15 11.45
C GLN A 199 -7.78 13.69 10.42
N LYS A 200 -7.45 14.78 9.72
CA LYS A 200 -8.31 15.35 8.66
C LYS A 200 -8.67 14.33 7.58
N THR A 201 -7.69 13.53 7.16
CA THR A 201 -7.90 12.47 6.16
C THR A 201 -8.75 11.33 6.70
N ALA A 202 -8.56 10.94 7.96
CA ALA A 202 -9.40 9.95 8.61
C ALA A 202 -10.86 10.43 8.70
N ASP A 203 -11.09 11.66 9.14
CA ASP A 203 -12.43 12.27 9.23
C ASP A 203 -13.11 12.33 7.85
N GLN A 204 -12.35 12.69 6.80
CA GLN A 204 -12.84 12.67 5.42
C GLN A 204 -13.28 11.26 5.00
N ILE A 205 -12.50 10.23 5.33
CA ILE A 205 -12.84 8.83 5.02
C ILE A 205 -14.04 8.37 5.84
N PHE A 206 -14.14 8.73 7.12
CA PHE A 206 -15.27 8.38 7.96
C PHE A 206 -16.56 8.99 7.43
N ASN A 207 -16.55 10.28 7.10
CA ASN A 207 -17.67 10.95 6.49
C ASN A 207 -18.05 10.31 5.14
N TRP A 208 -17.07 9.96 4.32
CA TRP A 208 -17.31 9.28 3.03
C TRP A 208 -17.87 7.86 3.18
N LEU A 209 -17.62 7.21 4.32
CA LEU A 209 -18.18 5.92 4.71
C LEU A 209 -19.44 6.07 5.57
N ASP A 210 -20.01 7.27 5.72
CA ASP A 210 -21.14 7.58 6.61
C ASP A 210 -20.93 7.05 8.05
N LEU A 211 -19.75 7.31 8.62
CA LEU A 211 -19.37 6.97 9.99
C LEU A 211 -19.22 8.24 10.84
N PRO A 212 -19.46 8.16 12.16
CA PRO A 212 -19.12 9.25 13.06
C PRO A 212 -17.60 9.50 13.06
N PRO A 213 -17.15 10.73 13.32
CA PRO A 213 -15.72 10.99 13.50
C PRO A 213 -15.21 10.33 14.79
N GLU A 214 -13.99 9.78 14.74
CA GLU A 214 -13.26 9.30 15.91
C GLU A 214 -11.78 9.72 15.81
N SER A 215 -11.14 9.95 16.95
CA SER A 215 -9.72 10.31 16.97
C SER A 215 -8.86 9.14 16.52
N VAL A 216 -7.92 9.38 15.60
CA VAL A 216 -6.96 8.38 15.14
C VAL A 216 -5.60 8.56 15.78
N THR A 217 -4.94 7.45 16.05
CA THR A 217 -3.56 7.43 16.57
C THR A 217 -2.76 6.33 15.89
N THR A 218 -1.43 6.45 15.92
CA THR A 218 -0.56 5.41 15.36
C THR A 218 0.77 5.38 16.07
N ASN A 219 1.29 4.18 16.30
CA ASN A 219 2.65 3.96 16.78
C ASN A 219 3.66 3.86 15.64
N PHE A 220 3.22 4.00 14.37
CA PHE A 220 4.12 3.95 13.23
C PHE A 220 4.97 5.21 13.15
N VAL A 221 6.27 5.03 13.41
CA VAL A 221 7.28 6.07 13.19
C VAL A 221 7.78 6.00 11.74
N LYS A 222 7.99 7.17 11.13
CA LYS A 222 8.56 7.27 9.78
C LYS A 222 9.97 6.68 9.77
N LEU A 223 10.18 5.60 9.00
CA LEU A 223 11.48 4.91 8.91
C LEU A 223 12.60 5.76 8.30
N MET A 224 12.24 6.74 7.46
CA MET A 224 13.19 7.70 6.92
C MET A 224 12.86 9.12 7.40
N PRO A 225 13.82 9.84 8.01
CA PRO A 225 13.64 11.26 8.30
C PRO A 225 13.32 12.03 7.02
N SER A 226 12.66 13.18 7.18
CA SER A 226 12.46 14.16 6.11
C SER A 226 13.78 14.59 5.47
N ASP A 227 14.84 14.67 6.28
CA ASP A 227 16.18 15.01 5.85
C ASP A 227 16.97 13.76 5.40
N LEU A 228 16.93 13.52 4.09
CA LEU A 228 17.60 12.39 3.43
C LEU A 228 19.12 12.45 3.51
N SER A 229 19.71 13.66 3.58
CA SER A 229 21.15 13.87 3.65
C SER A 229 21.79 13.21 4.89
N LYS A 230 21.03 13.12 5.98
CA LYS A 230 21.46 12.48 7.23
C LYS A 230 21.56 10.96 7.11
N ARG A 231 20.90 10.36 6.12
CA ARG A 231 20.80 8.90 5.93
C ARG A 231 21.61 8.38 4.76
N ILE A 232 21.95 9.20 3.79
CA ILE A 232 22.56 8.75 2.54
C ILE A 232 23.99 9.28 2.48
N VAL A 233 24.97 8.37 2.41
CA VAL A 233 26.40 8.71 2.46
C VAL A 233 26.80 9.60 1.29
N ASN A 234 26.33 9.27 0.08
CA ASN A 234 26.65 9.96 -1.16
C ASN A 234 25.52 10.88 -1.64
N TYR A 235 24.79 11.51 -0.71
CA TYR A 235 23.62 12.34 -1.04
C TYR A 235 23.95 13.47 -2.03
N GLU A 236 24.98 14.27 -1.76
CA GLU A 236 25.39 15.40 -2.61
C GLU A 236 25.78 14.97 -4.03
N GLU A 237 26.44 13.81 -4.17
CA GLU A 237 26.78 13.23 -5.46
C GLU A 237 25.51 12.88 -6.25
N LEU A 238 24.53 12.24 -5.60
CA LEU A 238 23.26 11.88 -6.21
C LEU A 238 22.45 13.12 -6.61
N VAL A 239 22.43 14.15 -5.76
CA VAL A 239 21.77 15.43 -6.04
C VAL A 239 22.36 16.07 -7.30
N THR A 240 23.69 16.16 -7.38
CA THR A 240 24.39 16.74 -8.54
C THR A 240 24.04 16.00 -9.83
N LYS A 241 24.01 14.67 -9.81
CA LYS A 241 23.61 13.86 -10.97
C LYS A 241 22.13 14.05 -11.32
N LEU A 242 21.24 14.06 -10.32
CA LEU A 242 19.79 14.20 -10.51
C LEU A 242 19.39 15.58 -11.07
N GLN A 243 20.09 16.65 -10.68
CA GLN A 243 19.88 18.01 -11.20
C GLN A 243 20.02 18.09 -12.73
N GLN A 244 20.83 17.20 -13.32
CA GLN A 244 21.05 17.13 -14.76
C GLN A 244 20.00 16.25 -15.49
N THR A 245 18.94 15.82 -14.79
CA THR A 245 17.90 14.95 -15.35
C THR A 245 16.50 15.53 -15.13
N ARG A 246 15.50 14.95 -15.79
CA ARG A 246 14.08 15.27 -15.54
C ARG A 246 13.61 15.04 -14.10
N TYR A 247 14.38 14.31 -13.29
CA TYR A 247 14.06 14.01 -11.90
C TYR A 247 14.49 15.11 -10.92
N ALA A 248 15.17 16.16 -11.40
CA ALA A 248 15.54 17.33 -10.60
C ALA A 248 14.33 17.93 -9.83
N ARG A 249 13.14 17.91 -10.45
CA ARG A 249 11.87 18.35 -9.84
C ARG A 249 11.52 17.71 -8.48
N PHE A 250 12.07 16.53 -8.17
CA PHE A 250 11.82 15.86 -6.90
C PHE A 250 12.75 16.32 -5.77
N LEU A 251 13.75 17.15 -6.07
CA LEU A 251 14.68 17.74 -5.10
C LEU A 251 14.09 18.96 -4.40
N GLU A 252 13.25 19.73 -5.09
CA GLU A 252 12.72 21.03 -4.63
C GLU A 252 11.64 20.89 -3.55
N ASN A 253 11.01 19.71 -3.42
CA ASN A 253 9.96 19.43 -2.43
C ASN A 253 10.15 18.03 -1.81
N PRO A 254 11.12 17.82 -0.91
CA PRO A 254 11.41 16.51 -0.31
C PRO A 254 10.35 16.03 0.70
N ASN A 255 9.32 16.84 0.98
CA ASN A 255 8.27 16.56 1.96
C ASN A 255 6.89 16.62 1.32
#